data_AF-A0A7C7UQD8-F1
#
_entry.id   AF-A0A7C7UQD8-F1
#
_cell.length_a   1.000
_cell.length_b   1.000
_cell.length_c   1.000
_cell.angle_alpha   90.00
_cell.angle_beta   90.00
_cell.angle_gamma   90.00
#
_symmetry.space_group_name_H-M   'P 1'
#
loop_
_entity.id
_entity.type
_entity.pdbx_description
1 polymer ?
#
loop_
_entity_poly.entity_id
_entity_poly.type
_entity_poly.pdbx_seq_one_letter_code
_entity_poly.pdbx_strand_id
1 'polypeptide(L)'
;MTTLVELVSEYSVWLIGACVLGVLFYIGRAIAAHREKSRAIFTLEKEAAASIRLRSIGMAFVLSILAVAFYFTDTYLEPTLVLETENETTPTVPLVLEPTPTPTLGPPTLTPTRRPTRTPRPTPTPEATLTPTPQPVVLPDCPNPQARLTYPTVNAVLKGAVQIKGSASIENFDYYKFELRPAGATEWSTLQIFRQPVTDGSLGVWDTSPLPAGAYIFRLVVVDITGNYPLPCEVPVTIEH
;
A
#
# COMPACT_ATOMS: atom_id res chain seq x y z
N MET A 1 27.81 -31.99 -1.90
CA MET A 1 28.01 -30.90 -2.87
C MET A 1 27.95 -31.40 -4.32
N THR A 2 28.29 -32.66 -4.58
CA THR A 2 28.20 -33.31 -5.91
C THR A 2 26.77 -33.62 -6.39
N THR A 3 25.83 -33.91 -5.48
CA THR A 3 24.45 -34.27 -5.83
C THR A 3 23.61 -33.10 -6.35
N LEU A 4 23.95 -31.86 -5.98
CA LEU A 4 23.28 -30.66 -6.50
C LEU A 4 23.75 -30.33 -7.92
N VAL A 5 25.00 -30.68 -8.25
CA VAL A 5 25.62 -30.40 -9.54
C VAL A 5 25.09 -31.37 -10.61
N GLU A 6 24.97 -32.66 -10.30
CA GLU A 6 24.34 -33.64 -11.21
C GLU A 6 22.88 -33.32 -11.53
N LEU A 7 22.11 -32.85 -10.53
CA LEU A 7 20.70 -32.48 -10.73
C LEU A 7 20.54 -31.23 -11.63
N VAL A 8 21.48 -30.29 -11.56
CA VAL A 8 21.49 -29.07 -12.39
C VAL A 8 21.85 -29.40 -13.84
N SER A 9 22.80 -30.30 -14.05
CA SER A 9 23.18 -30.79 -15.40
C SER A 9 22.01 -31.51 -16.08
N GLU A 10 21.28 -32.37 -15.37
CA GLU A 10 20.16 -33.16 -15.92
C GLU A 10 18.98 -32.29 -16.37
N TYR A 11 18.75 -31.16 -15.71
CA TYR A 11 17.65 -30.24 -16.02
C TYR A 11 18.05 -29.00 -16.84
N SER A 12 19.33 -28.85 -17.19
CA SER A 12 19.86 -27.69 -17.93
C SER A 12 19.10 -27.41 -19.24
N VAL A 13 18.79 -28.46 -20.02
CA VAL A 13 18.03 -28.34 -21.29
C VAL A 13 16.58 -27.87 -21.06
N TRP A 14 15.94 -28.35 -19.99
CA TRP A 14 14.58 -27.93 -19.63
C TRP A 14 14.53 -26.48 -19.13
N LEU A 15 15.55 -26.05 -18.40
CA LEU A 15 15.69 -24.66 -17.93
C LEU A 15 15.91 -23.69 -19.10
N ILE A 16 16.72 -24.07 -20.09
CA ILE A 16 16.92 -23.29 -21.32
C ILE A 16 15.60 -23.22 -22.12
N GLY A 17 14.88 -24.33 -22.25
CA GLY A 17 13.57 -24.38 -22.90
C GLY A 17 12.55 -23.44 -22.25
N ALA A 18 12.48 -23.42 -20.92
CA ALA A 18 11.60 -22.52 -20.16
C ALA A 18 11.98 -21.04 -20.35
N CYS A 19 13.27 -20.73 -20.45
CA CYS A 19 13.76 -19.37 -20.71
C CYS A 19 13.38 -18.88 -22.12
N VAL A 20 13.59 -19.70 -23.15
CA VAL A 20 13.22 -19.37 -24.54
C VAL A 20 11.71 -19.17 -24.67
N LEU A 21 10.92 -19.99 -24.00
CA LEU A 21 9.45 -19.85 -23.97
C LEU A 21 9.01 -18.56 -23.27
N GLY A 22 9.69 -18.17 -22.19
CA GLY A 22 9.51 -16.88 -21.54
C GLY A 22 9.81 -15.70 -22.48
N VAL A 23 10.93 -15.74 -23.21
CA VAL A 23 11.29 -14.71 -24.20
C VAL A 23 10.23 -14.57 -25.28
N LEU A 24 9.76 -15.69 -25.85
CA LEU A 24 8.70 -15.68 -26.86
C LEU A 24 7.36 -15.14 -26.32
N PHE A 25 7.01 -15.48 -25.08
CA PHE A 25 5.82 -14.94 -24.42
C PHE A 25 5.89 -13.41 -24.26
N TYR A 26 7.03 -12.89 -23.79
CA TYR A 26 7.22 -11.45 -23.62
C TYR A 26 7.30 -10.69 -24.95
N ILE A 27 7.91 -11.26 -25.99
CA ILE A 27 7.90 -10.69 -27.35
C ILE A 27 6.46 -10.63 -27.88
N GLY A 28 5.66 -11.68 -27.70
CA GLY A 28 4.24 -11.69 -28.07
C GLY A 28 3.44 -10.58 -27.37
N ARG A 29 3.69 -10.36 -26.07
CA ARG A 29 3.06 -9.26 -25.32
C ARG A 29 3.52 -7.88 -25.76
N ALA A 30 4.80 -7.71 -26.12
CA ALA A 30 5.31 -6.47 -26.68
C ALA A 30 4.61 -6.17 -28.02
N ILE A 31 4.51 -7.16 -28.91
CA ILE A 31 3.83 -7.02 -30.20
C ILE A 31 2.33 -6.69 -30.02
N ALA A 32 1.63 -7.35 -29.10
CA ALA A 32 0.24 -7.02 -28.76
C ALA A 32 0.11 -5.58 -28.25
N ALA A 33 1.00 -5.16 -27.36
CA ALA A 33 1.05 -3.79 -26.81
C ALA A 33 1.55 -2.73 -27.81
N HIS A 34 2.06 -3.16 -28.97
CA HIS A 34 2.43 -2.30 -30.09
C HIS A 34 1.30 -2.19 -31.13
N ARG A 35 0.48 -3.23 -31.31
CA ARG A 35 -0.72 -3.16 -32.17
C ARG A 35 -1.78 -2.18 -31.66
N GLU A 36 -1.84 -1.95 -30.34
CA GLU A 36 -2.73 -0.96 -29.72
C GLU A 36 -2.26 0.50 -29.91
N LYS A 37 -0.98 0.75 -30.24
CA LYS A 37 -0.40 2.10 -30.29
C LYS A 37 -0.77 2.92 -31.54
N SER A 38 -1.45 2.34 -32.52
CA SER A 38 -1.84 3.04 -33.75
C SER A 38 -3.14 3.87 -33.62
N ARG A 39 -3.69 4.04 -32.41
CA ARG A 39 -4.91 4.84 -32.15
C ARG A 39 -4.78 5.95 -31.09
N ALA A 40 -3.59 6.22 -30.55
CA ALA A 40 -3.40 7.26 -29.55
C ALA A 40 -2.88 8.57 -30.19
N ILE A 41 -3.72 9.60 -30.19
CA ILE A 41 -3.48 10.92 -30.81
C ILE A 41 -2.70 11.89 -29.91
N PHE A 42 -2.55 11.63 -28.61
CA PHE A 42 -1.91 12.56 -27.68
C PHE A 42 -0.56 12.08 -27.13
N THR A 43 0.47 12.87 -27.39
CA THR A 43 1.89 12.64 -27.07
C THR A 43 2.17 12.49 -25.57
N LEU A 44 1.27 12.97 -24.70
CA LEU A 44 1.44 12.93 -23.24
C LEU A 44 1.19 11.53 -22.63
N GLU A 45 0.30 10.72 -23.20
CA GLU A 45 0.08 9.34 -22.73
C GLU A 45 1.23 8.39 -23.12
N LYS A 46 2.01 8.79 -24.13
CA LYS A 46 3.13 8.02 -24.67
C LYS A 46 4.31 7.94 -23.70
N GLU A 47 4.49 8.95 -22.84
CA GLU A 47 5.60 9.03 -21.88
C GLU A 47 5.30 8.33 -20.56
N ALA A 48 4.07 8.45 -20.03
CA ALA A 48 3.66 7.76 -18.80
C ALA A 48 3.65 6.23 -18.98
N ALA A 49 3.12 5.74 -20.11
CA ALA A 49 3.09 4.30 -20.43
C ALA A 49 4.46 3.72 -20.82
N ALA A 50 5.44 4.55 -21.19
CA ALA A 50 6.80 4.11 -21.48
C ALA A 50 7.55 3.73 -20.19
N SER A 51 7.34 4.46 -19.10
CA SER A 51 8.01 4.22 -17.82
C SER A 51 7.63 2.87 -17.17
N ILE A 52 6.35 2.49 -17.25
CA ILE A 52 5.84 1.22 -16.73
C ILE A 52 6.30 0.06 -17.62
N ARG A 53 6.33 0.25 -18.94
CA ARG A 53 6.80 -0.75 -19.92
C ARG A 53 8.30 -1.03 -19.80
N LEU A 54 9.10 -0.02 -19.44
CA LEU A 54 10.55 -0.18 -19.28
C LEU A 54 10.91 -1.00 -18.05
N ARG A 55 10.13 -0.93 -16.95
CA ARG A 55 10.33 -1.76 -15.75
C ARG A 55 10.08 -3.24 -16.02
N SER A 56 9.03 -3.59 -16.77
CA SER A 56 8.76 -4.98 -17.14
C SER A 56 9.78 -5.55 -18.13
N ILE A 57 10.27 -4.72 -19.07
CA ILE A 57 11.31 -5.13 -20.03
C ILE A 57 12.68 -5.27 -19.33
N GLY A 58 13.00 -4.35 -18.41
CA GLY A 58 14.22 -4.43 -17.61
C GLY A 58 14.27 -5.69 -16.74
N MET A 59 13.16 -6.07 -16.10
CA MET A 59 13.10 -7.29 -15.29
C MET A 59 13.27 -8.56 -16.13
N ALA A 60 12.67 -8.62 -17.32
CA ALA A 60 12.87 -9.73 -18.25
C ALA A 60 14.34 -9.85 -18.70
N PHE A 61 15.00 -8.73 -18.99
CA PHE A 61 16.42 -8.71 -19.38
C PHE A 61 17.34 -9.17 -18.24
N VAL A 62 17.08 -8.73 -17.01
CA VAL A 62 17.83 -9.17 -15.82
C VAL A 62 17.70 -10.68 -15.61
N LEU A 63 16.49 -11.23 -15.75
CA LEU A 63 16.27 -12.67 -15.65
C LEU A 63 16.98 -13.46 -16.76
N SER A 64 17.05 -12.93 -17.97
CA SER A 64 17.82 -13.53 -19.07
C SER A 64 19.33 -13.49 -18.83
N ILE A 65 19.87 -12.38 -18.30
CA ILE A 65 21.29 -12.29 -17.95
C ILE A 65 21.65 -13.31 -16.88
N LEU A 66 20.82 -13.45 -15.84
CA LEU A 66 21.05 -14.45 -14.79
C LEU A 66 21.08 -15.87 -15.36
N ALA A 67 20.14 -16.21 -16.27
CA ALA A 67 20.13 -17.51 -16.92
C ALA A 67 21.40 -17.80 -17.74
N VAL A 68 21.91 -16.79 -18.49
CA VAL A 68 23.17 -16.91 -19.25
C VAL A 68 24.37 -17.04 -18.31
N ALA A 69 24.40 -16.29 -17.20
CA ALA A 69 25.46 -16.40 -16.21
C ALA A 69 25.51 -17.81 -15.59
N PHE A 70 24.36 -18.39 -15.26
CA PHE A 70 24.28 -19.78 -14.77
C PHE A 70 24.79 -20.79 -15.81
N TYR A 71 24.44 -20.61 -17.08
CA TYR A 71 24.98 -21.43 -18.17
C TYR A 71 26.51 -21.34 -18.25
N PHE A 72 27.07 -20.14 -18.16
CA PHE A 72 28.52 -19.93 -18.15
C PHE A 72 29.20 -20.53 -16.92
N THR A 73 28.59 -20.46 -15.73
CA THR A 73 29.18 -21.08 -14.54
C THR A 73 29.26 -22.60 -14.68
N ASP A 74 28.23 -23.21 -15.23
CA ASP A 74 28.17 -24.66 -15.50
C ASP A 74 29.23 -25.07 -16.53
N THR A 75 29.39 -24.30 -17.62
CA THR A 75 30.36 -24.64 -18.67
C THR A 75 31.83 -24.44 -18.30
N TYR A 76 32.14 -23.57 -17.32
CA TYR A 76 33.52 -23.13 -17.09
C TYR A 76 34.06 -23.28 -15.65
N LEU A 77 33.23 -23.35 -14.58
CA LEU A 77 33.73 -23.35 -13.19
C LEU A 77 34.00 -24.73 -12.58
N GLU A 78 33.26 -25.77 -12.99
CA GLU A 78 33.40 -27.15 -12.48
C GLU A 78 34.83 -27.75 -12.53
N PRO A 79 35.71 -27.45 -13.51
CA PRO A 79 37.03 -28.06 -13.58
C PRO A 79 38.00 -27.58 -12.50
N THR A 80 37.71 -26.47 -11.81
CA THR A 80 38.70 -25.76 -10.97
C THR A 80 38.61 -26.16 -9.48
N LEU A 81 37.43 -26.55 -9.00
CA LEU A 81 37.15 -26.81 -7.57
C LEU A 81 37.75 -28.11 -7.00
N VAL A 82 38.15 -29.05 -7.86
CA VAL A 82 38.74 -30.32 -7.42
C VAL A 82 40.14 -30.12 -6.83
N LEU A 83 40.85 -29.05 -7.20
CA LEU A 83 42.23 -28.81 -6.78
C LEU A 83 42.37 -28.25 -5.34
N GLU A 84 41.33 -27.64 -4.76
CA GLU A 84 41.42 -26.95 -3.46
C GLU A 84 40.93 -27.78 -2.26
N THR A 85 40.16 -28.86 -2.47
CA THR A 85 39.45 -29.54 -1.38
C THR A 85 40.35 -30.45 -0.51
N GLU A 86 41.58 -30.75 -0.93
CA GLU A 86 42.44 -31.73 -0.23
C GLU A 86 43.10 -31.18 1.06
N ASN A 87 43.23 -29.85 1.23
CA ASN A 87 44.37 -29.34 2.00
C ASN A 87 44.14 -28.72 3.40
N GLU A 88 43.01 -28.84 4.10
CA GLU A 88 42.97 -28.24 5.46
C GLU A 88 42.07 -28.92 6.53
N THR A 89 42.75 -29.67 7.40
CA THR A 89 42.68 -29.80 8.89
C THR A 89 41.47 -29.28 9.71
N THR A 90 40.97 -30.14 10.64
CA THR A 90 40.87 -30.04 12.15
C THR A 90 40.76 -28.64 12.83
N PRO A 91 40.20 -28.39 14.06
CA PRO A 91 39.49 -29.17 15.11
C PRO A 91 38.21 -28.49 15.73
N THR A 92 37.61 -29.22 16.68
CA THR A 92 36.52 -28.93 17.63
C THR A 92 36.82 -27.87 18.73
N VAL A 93 35.84 -27.00 19.00
CA VAL A 93 35.69 -26.07 20.16
C VAL A 93 35.04 -26.80 21.36
N PRO A 94 35.24 -26.41 22.65
CA PRO A 94 34.18 -25.66 23.40
C PRO A 94 34.76 -24.76 24.53
N LEU A 95 34.26 -23.55 24.88
CA LEU A 95 32.98 -23.08 25.46
C LEU A 95 32.57 -23.71 26.82
N VAL A 96 32.67 -22.94 27.92
CA VAL A 96 32.03 -23.16 29.26
C VAL A 96 31.87 -21.76 29.92
N LEU A 97 30.68 -21.15 30.00
CA LEU A 97 29.60 -21.24 31.02
C LEU A 97 29.98 -20.71 32.42
N GLU A 98 29.27 -19.67 32.92
CA GLU A 98 28.33 -19.83 34.04
C GLU A 98 27.54 -18.52 34.40
N PRO A 99 26.32 -18.65 34.97
CA PRO A 99 25.40 -17.56 35.33
C PRO A 99 25.37 -17.28 36.85
N THR A 100 24.66 -16.22 37.32
CA THR A 100 23.77 -16.25 38.53
C THR A 100 23.14 -14.86 38.84
N PRO A 101 21.92 -14.80 39.40
CA PRO A 101 21.03 -13.62 39.46
C PRO A 101 20.92 -13.01 40.87
N THR A 102 20.12 -11.93 41.02
CA THR A 102 19.03 -11.76 42.04
C THR A 102 18.70 -10.27 42.34
N PRO A 103 17.43 -9.91 42.63
CA PRO A 103 16.85 -8.57 42.48
C PRO A 103 16.70 -7.78 43.80
N THR A 104 16.27 -6.52 43.74
CA THR A 104 15.72 -5.80 44.91
C THR A 104 14.64 -4.80 44.49
N LEU A 105 13.42 -5.02 45.01
CA LEU A 105 12.24 -4.16 44.97
C LEU A 105 12.16 -3.34 46.27
N GLY A 106 11.71 -2.09 46.20
CA GLY A 106 11.31 -1.30 47.36
C GLY A 106 10.07 -0.44 47.08
N PRO A 107 9.06 -0.47 47.97
CA PRO A 107 8.13 0.64 48.27
C PRO A 107 8.09 0.90 49.80
N PRO A 108 7.24 1.78 50.41
CA PRO A 108 6.23 2.74 49.93
C PRO A 108 6.46 4.19 50.47
N THR A 109 5.71 5.25 50.14
CA THR A 109 4.52 5.72 50.91
C THR A 109 4.09 7.14 50.49
N LEU A 110 2.78 7.38 50.63
CA LEU A 110 1.90 8.51 50.31
C LEU A 110 2.20 9.83 51.04
N THR A 111 1.69 10.97 50.51
CA THR A 111 0.80 11.94 51.20
C THR A 111 0.42 13.13 50.27
N PRO A 112 -0.80 13.72 50.37
CA PRO A 112 -1.37 14.67 49.41
C PRO A 112 -1.20 16.14 49.82
N THR A 113 -1.19 17.07 48.85
CA THR A 113 -1.22 18.52 49.12
C THR A 113 -2.30 19.22 48.30
N ARG A 114 -3.14 19.98 49.00
CA ARG A 114 -4.29 20.74 48.51
C ARG A 114 -3.92 22.01 47.71
N ARG A 115 -4.80 22.28 46.74
CA ARG A 115 -5.19 23.53 46.05
C ARG A 115 -5.00 24.85 46.82
N PRO A 116 -4.71 25.95 46.09
CA PRO A 116 -5.59 27.12 46.11
C PRO A 116 -6.13 27.51 44.72
N THR A 117 -7.35 28.03 44.75
CA THR A 117 -8.21 28.46 43.65
C THR A 117 -7.66 29.69 42.92
N ARG A 118 -7.66 29.68 41.58
CA ARG A 118 -7.51 30.89 40.75
C ARG A 118 -8.80 31.17 39.99
N THR A 119 -9.28 32.40 40.15
CA THR A 119 -10.43 33.04 39.50
C THR A 119 -10.12 33.30 38.01
N PRO A 120 -11.00 32.97 37.05
CA PRO A 120 -10.93 33.54 35.71
C PRO A 120 -11.76 34.83 35.62
N ARG A 121 -11.14 35.80 34.95
CA ARG A 121 -11.59 37.16 34.60
C ARG A 121 -12.73 37.11 33.56
N PRO A 122 -13.63 38.13 33.49
CA PRO A 122 -14.75 38.14 32.56
C PRO A 122 -14.35 38.15 31.08
N THR A 123 -15.12 37.36 30.34
CA THR A 123 -15.23 37.10 28.91
C THR A 123 -15.32 38.36 28.04
N PRO A 124 -14.58 38.47 26.93
CA PRO A 124 -14.97 39.36 25.83
C PRO A 124 -16.15 38.74 25.08
N THR A 125 -17.24 39.48 25.00
CA THR A 125 -18.43 39.21 24.19
C THR A 125 -18.03 38.82 22.75
N PRO A 126 -18.33 37.61 22.25
CA PRO A 126 -18.24 37.36 20.82
C PRO A 126 -19.35 38.14 20.12
N GLU A 127 -18.92 39.04 19.24
CA GLU A 127 -19.71 39.70 18.22
C GLU A 127 -20.54 38.64 17.46
N ALA A 128 -21.85 38.89 17.33
CA ALA A 128 -22.78 37.98 16.68
C ALA A 128 -22.40 37.80 15.21
N THR A 129 -21.60 36.78 14.92
CA THR A 129 -21.39 36.29 13.57
C THR A 129 -22.72 35.72 13.11
N LEU A 130 -23.30 36.31 12.05
CA LEU A 130 -24.50 35.83 11.40
C LEU A 130 -24.36 34.33 11.15
N THR A 131 -25.18 33.54 11.85
CA THR A 131 -25.22 32.09 11.66
C THR A 131 -25.75 31.83 10.24
N PRO A 132 -24.97 31.23 9.32
CA PRO A 132 -25.54 30.80 8.06
C PRO A 132 -26.63 29.77 8.37
N THR A 133 -27.81 29.96 7.79
CA THR A 133 -28.94 29.04 7.86
C THR A 133 -28.42 27.61 7.67
N PRO A 134 -28.68 26.66 8.60
CA PRO A 134 -28.17 25.31 8.47
C PRO A 134 -28.72 24.68 7.18
N GLN A 135 -27.85 24.43 6.21
CA GLN A 135 -28.21 23.60 5.06
C GLN A 135 -28.63 22.21 5.57
N PRO A 136 -29.66 21.59 4.99
CA PRO A 136 -30.07 20.24 5.37
C PRO A 136 -28.88 19.28 5.26
N VAL A 137 -28.53 18.62 6.36
CA VAL A 137 -27.46 17.62 6.41
C VAL A 137 -28.00 16.35 5.73
N VAL A 138 -27.67 16.15 4.46
CA VAL A 138 -28.07 14.96 3.70
C VAL A 138 -26.95 13.93 3.81
N LEU A 139 -27.24 12.79 4.44
CA LEU A 139 -26.29 11.68 4.50
C LEU A 139 -26.21 10.94 3.15
N PRO A 140 -25.05 10.37 2.81
CA PRO A 140 -24.91 9.49 1.65
C PRO A 140 -25.78 8.24 1.79
N ASP A 141 -26.35 7.79 0.68
CA ASP A 141 -27.10 6.52 0.63
C ASP A 141 -26.13 5.35 0.49
N CYS A 142 -25.73 4.78 1.63
CA CYS A 142 -24.87 3.60 1.69
C CYS A 142 -25.74 2.36 1.99
N PRO A 143 -25.84 1.36 1.09
CA PRO A 143 -26.71 0.20 1.30
C PRO A 143 -26.23 -0.72 2.44
N ASN A 144 -24.93 -0.76 2.70
CA ASN A 144 -24.35 -1.59 3.76
C ASN A 144 -24.05 -0.72 5.00
N PRO A 145 -24.68 -0.99 6.16
CA PRO A 145 -24.45 -0.22 7.37
C PRO A 145 -23.02 -0.37 7.92
N GLN A 146 -22.32 -1.46 7.63
CA GLN A 146 -20.93 -1.70 8.05
C GLN A 146 -19.89 -1.14 7.07
N ALA A 147 -20.33 -0.61 5.92
CA ALA A 147 -19.51 0.07 4.92
C ALA A 147 -20.19 1.40 4.53
N ARG A 148 -20.32 2.31 5.50
CA ARG A 148 -21.04 3.58 5.36
C ARG A 148 -20.19 4.79 5.70
N LEU A 149 -20.48 5.90 5.05
CA LEU A 149 -19.94 7.23 5.36
C LEU A 149 -20.98 8.03 6.14
N THR A 150 -20.57 8.60 7.28
CA THR A 150 -21.37 9.60 8.03
C THR A 150 -20.85 11.01 7.79
N TYR A 151 -19.58 11.15 7.42
CA TYR A 151 -18.99 12.37 6.93
C TYR A 151 -17.84 12.06 5.96
N PRO A 152 -17.74 12.71 4.79
CA PRO A 152 -18.51 13.87 4.34
C PRO A 152 -19.97 13.57 3.99
N THR A 153 -20.81 14.59 4.07
CA THR A 153 -22.22 14.56 3.67
C THR A 153 -22.37 14.89 2.18
N VAL A 154 -23.53 14.63 1.61
CA VAL A 154 -23.80 14.91 0.19
C VAL A 154 -23.59 16.40 -0.08
N ASN A 155 -22.78 16.71 -1.09
CA ASN A 155 -22.36 18.06 -1.51
C ASN A 155 -21.62 18.85 -0.42
N ALA A 156 -20.96 18.17 0.52
CA ALA A 156 -20.12 18.84 1.51
C ALA A 156 -19.00 19.62 0.82
N VAL A 157 -18.78 20.85 1.29
CA VAL A 157 -17.63 21.68 0.90
C VAL A 157 -16.47 21.36 1.83
N LEU A 158 -15.34 20.96 1.24
CA LEU A 158 -14.16 20.43 1.92
C LEU A 158 -12.94 21.31 1.67
N LYS A 159 -12.17 21.59 2.73
CA LYS A 159 -10.98 22.43 2.68
C LYS A 159 -9.91 21.95 3.66
N GLY A 160 -8.67 21.80 3.20
CA GLY A 160 -7.53 21.39 4.00
C GLY A 160 -7.64 19.95 4.51
N ALA A 161 -7.23 19.74 5.77
CA ALA A 161 -7.29 18.44 6.43
C ALA A 161 -8.71 18.13 6.94
N VAL A 162 -9.36 17.17 6.29
CA VAL A 162 -10.74 16.76 6.56
C VAL A 162 -10.75 15.40 7.25
N GLN A 163 -11.41 15.30 8.41
CA GLN A 163 -11.62 14.03 9.08
C GLN A 163 -12.80 13.27 8.45
N ILE A 164 -12.54 12.07 7.95
CA ILE A 164 -13.56 11.18 7.37
C ILE A 164 -14.13 10.29 8.47
N LYS A 165 -15.47 10.19 8.54
CA LYS A 165 -16.18 9.44 9.59
C LYS A 165 -17.16 8.45 8.98
N GLY A 166 -17.32 7.31 9.65
CA GLY A 166 -18.22 6.25 9.20
C GLY A 166 -17.92 4.90 9.84
N SER A 167 -18.35 3.85 9.16
CA SER A 167 -18.10 2.45 9.51
C SER A 167 -17.44 1.73 8.34
N ALA A 168 -16.37 1.00 8.63
CA ALA A 168 -15.66 0.08 7.75
C ALA A 168 -15.31 -1.19 8.53
N SER A 169 -16.31 -2.02 8.78
CA SER A 169 -16.21 -3.21 9.64
C SER A 169 -17.12 -4.34 9.13
N ILE A 170 -16.98 -4.68 7.85
CA ILE A 170 -17.71 -5.80 7.21
C ILE A 170 -17.22 -7.16 7.73
N GLU A 171 -18.00 -8.22 7.49
CA GLU A 171 -17.56 -9.58 7.75
C GLU A 171 -16.30 -9.93 6.94
N ASN A 172 -15.39 -10.72 7.54
CA ASN A 172 -14.12 -11.10 6.92
C ASN A 172 -13.26 -9.91 6.45
N PHE A 173 -13.32 -8.77 7.14
CA PHE A 173 -12.56 -7.57 6.82
C PHE A 173 -11.05 -7.81 6.62
N ASP A 174 -10.48 -7.25 5.53
CA ASP A 174 -9.03 -7.17 5.31
C ASP A 174 -8.54 -5.71 5.35
N TYR A 175 -9.11 -4.85 4.50
CA TYR A 175 -8.78 -3.44 4.46
C TYR A 175 -9.91 -2.59 3.89
N TYR A 176 -9.86 -1.28 4.13
CA TYR A 176 -10.65 -0.31 3.37
C TYR A 176 -9.75 0.72 2.72
N LYS A 177 -10.26 1.35 1.66
CA LYS A 177 -9.57 2.38 0.92
C LYS A 177 -10.50 3.52 0.57
N PHE A 178 -9.90 4.70 0.47
CA PHE A 178 -10.55 5.89 -0.04
C PHE A 178 -10.20 6.05 -1.51
N GLU A 179 -11.22 6.30 -2.33
CA GLU A 179 -11.05 6.57 -3.74
C GLU A 179 -11.75 7.87 -4.12
N LEU A 180 -11.19 8.55 -5.10
CA LEU A 180 -11.68 9.84 -5.56
C LEU A 180 -11.65 9.88 -7.08
N ARG A 181 -12.62 10.56 -7.67
CA ARG A 181 -12.58 10.98 -9.07
C ARG A 181 -13.15 12.38 -9.24
N PRO A 182 -12.65 13.18 -10.20
CA PRO A 182 -13.32 14.42 -10.61
C PRO A 182 -14.75 14.15 -11.10
N ALA A 183 -15.68 15.08 -10.85
CA ALA A 183 -17.02 14.99 -11.40
C ALA A 183 -16.97 15.02 -12.94
N GLY A 184 -17.39 13.93 -13.57
CA GLY A 184 -17.33 13.73 -15.02
C GLY A 184 -16.23 12.76 -15.50
N ALA A 185 -15.30 12.36 -14.63
CA ALA A 185 -14.34 11.30 -14.93
C ALA A 185 -14.93 9.89 -14.65
N THR A 186 -14.38 8.88 -15.32
CA THR A 186 -14.71 7.46 -15.09
C THR A 186 -13.70 6.74 -14.21
N GLU A 187 -12.44 7.16 -14.28
CA GLU A 187 -11.33 6.53 -13.55
C GLU A 187 -11.27 6.96 -12.08
N TRP A 188 -10.93 6.02 -11.21
CA TRP A 188 -10.79 6.24 -9.77
C TRP A 188 -9.32 6.31 -9.37
N SER A 189 -8.98 7.28 -8.53
CA SER A 189 -7.67 7.38 -7.88
C SER A 189 -7.76 6.94 -6.44
N THR A 190 -6.94 5.95 -6.05
CA THR A 190 -6.81 5.55 -4.65
C THR A 190 -6.01 6.60 -3.88
N LEU A 191 -6.61 7.13 -2.81
CA LEU A 191 -5.98 8.13 -1.95
C LEU A 191 -5.20 7.48 -0.81
N GLN A 192 -5.86 6.60 -0.05
CA GLN A 192 -5.32 6.01 1.17
C GLN A 192 -5.90 4.61 1.41
N ILE A 193 -5.15 3.77 2.13
CA ILE A 193 -5.52 2.40 2.49
C ILE A 193 -5.30 2.22 3.99
N PHE A 194 -6.24 1.54 4.65
CA PHE A 194 -6.24 1.30 6.08
C PHE A 194 -6.61 -0.16 6.37
N ARG A 195 -5.95 -0.76 7.37
CA ARG A 195 -6.10 -2.18 7.72
C ARG A 195 -6.73 -2.41 9.10
N GLN A 196 -7.17 -1.36 9.77
CA GLN A 196 -7.82 -1.48 11.06
C GLN A 196 -9.32 -1.27 10.89
N PRO A 197 -10.19 -2.24 11.24
CA PRO A 197 -11.62 -2.05 11.11
C PRO A 197 -12.11 -0.96 12.06
N VAL A 198 -13.11 -0.20 11.62
CA VAL A 198 -13.69 0.90 12.40
C VAL A 198 -15.22 0.80 12.36
N THR A 199 -15.85 1.05 13.50
CA THR A 199 -17.31 1.12 13.62
C THR A 199 -17.69 2.48 14.20
N ASP A 200 -18.51 3.22 13.47
CA ASP A 200 -19.04 4.55 13.82
C ASP A 200 -18.00 5.52 14.39
N GLY A 201 -16.85 5.57 13.70
CA GLY A 201 -15.67 6.28 14.17
C GLY A 201 -14.97 7.08 13.08
N SER A 202 -13.75 7.50 13.39
CA SER A 202 -12.85 8.17 12.44
C SER A 202 -12.21 7.12 11.53
N LEU A 203 -12.53 7.17 10.24
CA LEU A 203 -11.93 6.30 9.22
C LEU A 203 -10.56 6.80 8.78
N GLY A 204 -10.27 8.09 8.92
CA GLY A 204 -8.99 8.65 8.52
C GLY A 204 -9.05 10.16 8.35
N VAL A 205 -7.93 10.74 7.97
CA VAL A 205 -7.82 12.17 7.63
C VAL A 205 -7.35 12.27 6.19
N TRP A 206 -8.11 13.01 5.39
CA TRP A 206 -7.81 13.31 4.00
C TRP A 206 -7.46 14.78 3.86
N ASP A 207 -6.27 15.06 3.32
CA ASP A 207 -5.85 16.42 2.96
C ASP A 207 -6.29 16.76 1.52
N THR A 208 -7.14 17.78 1.38
CA THR A 208 -7.64 18.26 0.08
C THR A 208 -6.78 19.37 -0.52
N SER A 209 -5.80 19.91 0.22
CA SER A 209 -4.90 20.97 -0.22
C SER A 209 -4.17 20.72 -1.55
N PRO A 210 -3.70 19.48 -1.88
CA PRO A 210 -3.00 19.24 -3.13
C PRO A 210 -3.93 19.09 -4.35
N LEU A 211 -5.25 19.08 -4.16
CA LEU A 211 -6.22 18.88 -5.24
C LEU A 211 -6.76 20.21 -5.75
N PRO A 212 -6.96 20.38 -7.07
CA PRO A 212 -7.63 21.57 -7.60
C PRO A 212 -9.04 21.75 -7.02
N ALA A 213 -9.45 23.00 -6.79
CA ALA A 213 -10.82 23.31 -6.42
C ALA A 213 -11.80 22.84 -7.51
N GLY A 214 -12.93 22.25 -7.11
CA GLY A 214 -13.90 21.68 -8.04
C GLY A 214 -14.79 20.61 -7.42
N ALA A 215 -15.67 20.03 -8.24
CA ALA A 215 -16.56 18.95 -7.84
C ALA A 215 -15.89 17.58 -8.03
N TYR A 216 -16.05 16.70 -7.04
CA TYR A 216 -15.50 15.35 -7.02
C TYR A 216 -16.53 14.35 -6.50
N ILE A 217 -16.34 13.09 -6.85
CA ILE A 217 -17.03 11.96 -6.22
C ILE A 217 -16.01 11.23 -5.35
N PHE A 218 -16.25 11.25 -4.04
CA PHE A 218 -15.47 10.49 -3.06
C PHE A 218 -16.19 9.18 -2.76
N ARG A 219 -15.46 8.08 -2.56
CA ARG A 219 -16.07 6.84 -2.11
C ARG A 219 -15.23 6.06 -1.11
N LEU A 220 -15.93 5.31 -0.27
CA LEU A 220 -15.38 4.30 0.62
C LEU A 220 -15.56 2.91 0.00
N VAL A 221 -14.46 2.18 -0.16
CA VAL A 221 -14.48 0.76 -0.56
C VAL A 221 -13.92 -0.07 0.58
N VAL A 222 -14.70 -1.02 1.09
CA VAL A 222 -14.29 -1.95 2.16
C VAL A 222 -14.14 -3.33 1.56
N VAL A 223 -12.96 -3.92 1.69
CA VAL A 223 -12.57 -5.18 1.04
C VAL A 223 -12.38 -6.27 2.09
N ASP A 224 -12.88 -7.45 1.80
CA ASP A 224 -12.71 -8.64 2.64
C ASP A 224 -11.44 -9.43 2.28
N ILE A 225 -11.09 -10.44 3.09
CA ILE A 225 -9.92 -11.30 2.88
C ILE A 225 -9.99 -12.12 1.59
N THR A 226 -11.16 -12.23 0.97
CA THR A 226 -11.35 -12.91 -0.32
C THR A 226 -11.18 -11.97 -1.51
N GLY A 227 -11.00 -10.67 -1.27
CA GLY A 227 -10.88 -9.62 -2.28
C GLY A 227 -12.22 -9.10 -2.79
N ASN A 228 -13.34 -9.54 -2.22
CA ASN A 228 -14.67 -9.04 -2.55
C ASN A 228 -14.99 -7.79 -1.74
N TYR A 229 -15.91 -6.97 -2.24
CA TYR A 229 -16.38 -5.76 -1.57
C TYR A 229 -17.87 -5.55 -1.85
N PRO A 230 -18.67 -5.13 -0.84
CA PRO A 230 -20.06 -4.73 -1.07
C PRO A 230 -20.10 -3.45 -1.92
N LEU A 231 -21.30 -3.02 -2.33
CA LEU A 231 -21.47 -1.79 -3.10
C LEU A 231 -20.79 -0.61 -2.35
N PRO A 232 -19.81 0.08 -2.97
CA PRO A 232 -19.12 1.19 -2.34
C PRO A 232 -20.08 2.31 -1.94
N CYS A 233 -19.80 2.97 -0.83
CA CYS A 233 -20.54 4.18 -0.49
C CYS A 233 -19.91 5.39 -1.19
N GLU A 234 -20.63 5.96 -2.15
CA GLU A 234 -20.20 7.13 -2.93
C GLU A 234 -20.90 8.40 -2.43
N VAL A 235 -20.17 9.51 -2.39
CA VAL A 235 -20.68 10.81 -1.97
C VAL A 235 -20.09 11.92 -2.85
N PRO A 236 -20.93 12.77 -3.47
CA PRO A 236 -20.46 13.95 -4.17
C PRO A 236 -19.97 14.99 -3.15
N VAL A 237 -18.81 15.58 -3.41
CA VAL A 237 -18.17 16.61 -2.56
C VAL A 237 -17.60 17.73 -3.42
N THR A 238 -17.44 18.91 -2.84
CA THR A 238 -16.82 20.06 -3.49
C THR A 238 -15.57 20.46 -2.73
N ILE A 239 -14.45 20.64 -3.41
CA ILE A 239 -13.19 21.08 -2.82
C ILE A 239 -13.03 22.59 -3.07
N GLU A 240 -12.73 23.34 -2.01
CA GLU A 240 -12.44 24.79 -2.04
C GLU A 240 -11.14 25.12 -1.30
N HIS A 241 -10.49 26.24 -1.67
CA HIS A 241 -9.19 26.69 -1.14
C HIS A 241 -9.25 28.02 -0.39
#